data_AF-M6V586-F1
#
_entry.id   AF-M6V586-F1
#
_cell.length_a   1.000
_cell.length_b   1.000
_cell.length_c   1.000
_cell.angle_alpha   90.00
_cell.angle_beta   90.00
_cell.angle_gamma   90.00
#
_symmetry.space_group_name_H-M   'P 1'
#
loop_
_entity.id
_entity.type
_entity.pdbx_description
1 polymer ?
#
loop_
_entity_poly.entity_id
_entity_poly.type
_entity_poly.pdbx_seq_one_letter_code
_entity_poly.pdbx_strand_id
1 'polypeptide(L)'
;MLIKPKLGERKSCRLLKESRTGFRNRFKFFDKDKELKERIRDLAYKHKRAGYRQIHDFIRKEERVNHKRIYRLYVELGLKYRIKQRRKRLPLPTVPKLLPGAFGERWSMDFMSDSLYSGRRFRIL
;
A
#
# COMPACT_ATOMS: atom_id res chain seq x y z
N MET A 1 -0.75 -0.60 30.07
CA MET A 1 -1.04 -0.38 31.50
C MET A 1 0.11 -0.98 32.31
N LEU A 2 1.01 -0.15 32.84
CA LEU A 2 2.12 -0.63 33.66
C LEU A 2 1.58 -1.08 35.02
N ILE A 3 1.67 -2.38 35.29
CA ILE A 3 1.37 -3.00 36.59
C ILE A 3 2.17 -2.23 37.65
N LYS A 4 1.50 -1.51 38.55
CA LYS A 4 2.15 -0.97 39.75
C LYS A 4 2.61 -2.15 40.59
N PRO A 5 3.92 -2.41 40.77
CA PRO A 5 4.33 -3.52 41.60
C PRO A 5 4.00 -3.19 43.06
N LYS A 6 3.34 -4.11 43.77
CA LYS A 6 3.21 -4.14 45.24
C LYS A 6 4.56 -4.22 45.98
N LEU A 7 5.67 -4.29 45.23
CA LEU A 7 7.03 -4.41 45.69
C LEU A 7 7.85 -3.18 45.26
N GLY A 8 8.56 -2.58 46.21
CA GLY A 8 9.44 -1.45 45.97
C GLY A 8 10.55 -1.80 44.97
N GLU A 9 10.94 -0.82 44.15
CA GLU A 9 11.93 -0.91 43.06
C GLU A 9 13.16 -1.77 43.41
N ARG A 10 13.72 -1.58 44.61
CA ARG A 10 14.89 -2.31 45.11
C ARG A 10 14.65 -3.82 45.21
N LYS A 11 13.52 -4.22 45.80
CA LYS A 11 13.16 -5.64 45.95
C LYS A 11 12.94 -6.26 44.58
N SER A 12 12.24 -5.57 43.69
CA SER A 12 11.95 -6.02 42.34
C SER A 12 13.22 -6.22 41.50
N CYS A 13 14.15 -5.26 41.51
CA CYS A 13 15.43 -5.39 40.78
C CYS A 13 16.30 -6.53 41.32
N ARG A 14 16.32 -6.72 42.65
CA ARG A 14 17.07 -7.83 43.29
C ARG A 14 16.51 -9.20 42.90
N LEU A 15 15.19 -9.33 42.82
CA LEU A 15 14.51 -10.57 42.47
C LEU A 15 14.70 -10.93 40.99
N LEU A 16 14.68 -9.92 40.11
CA LEU A 16 14.89 -10.07 38.67
C LEU A 16 16.38 -10.13 38.27
N LYS A 17 17.32 -10.01 39.21
CA LYS A 17 18.77 -9.93 38.98
C LYS A 17 19.17 -8.82 37.98
N GLU A 18 18.39 -7.75 37.93
CA GLU A 18 18.63 -6.60 37.06
C GLU A 18 19.27 -5.45 37.85
N SER A 19 20.12 -4.67 37.19
CA SER A 19 20.72 -3.50 37.83
C SER A 19 19.68 -2.39 38.02
N ARG A 20 19.68 -1.74 39.19
CA ARG A 20 18.79 -0.59 39.47
C ARG A 20 19.00 0.54 38.48
N THR A 21 20.24 0.78 38.09
CA THR A 21 20.62 1.76 37.06
C THR A 21 20.04 1.39 35.71
N GLY A 22 20.12 0.12 35.26
CA GLY A 22 19.49 -0.34 34.03
C GLY A 22 17.95 -0.31 34.07
N PHE A 23 17.35 -0.54 35.25
CA PHE A 23 15.91 -0.43 35.44
C PHE A 23 15.39 1.01 35.38
N ARG A 24 16.13 1.96 35.97
CA ARG A 24 15.84 3.41 35.93
C ARG A 24 16.13 4.01 34.57
N ASN A 25 17.33 3.73 34.05
CA ASN A 25 17.74 4.03 32.68
C ASN A 25 17.32 2.89 31.76
N ARG A 26 16.05 2.48 31.83
CA ARG A 26 15.45 1.77 30.71
C ARG A 26 15.49 2.76 29.57
N PHE A 27 16.49 2.58 28.70
CA PHE A 27 16.72 3.38 27.50
C PHE A 27 15.35 3.74 26.92
N LYS A 28 14.97 5.01 27.06
CA LYS A 28 13.90 5.56 26.25
C LYS A 28 14.44 5.42 24.84
N PHE A 29 14.07 4.34 24.15
CA PHE A 29 14.35 4.18 22.74
C PHE A 29 13.63 5.34 22.06
N PHE A 30 14.35 6.45 21.92
CA PHE A 30 13.86 7.58 21.18
C PHE A 30 13.77 7.10 19.75
N ASP A 31 12.54 6.90 19.27
CA ASP A 31 12.31 6.52 17.89
C ASP A 31 12.75 7.68 17.02
N LYS A 32 14.00 7.63 16.55
CA LYS A 32 14.61 8.63 15.67
C LYS A 32 13.81 8.81 14.38
N ASP A 33 12.99 7.82 14.02
CA ASP A 33 12.17 7.82 12.81
C ASP A 33 10.76 8.38 13.08
N LYS A 34 10.42 8.83 14.29
CA LYS A 34 9.05 9.27 14.66
C LYS A 34 8.51 10.37 13.75
N GLU A 35 9.29 11.42 13.53
CA GLU A 35 8.89 12.57 12.71
C GLU A 35 8.70 12.17 11.24
N LEU A 36 9.61 11.35 10.72
CA LEU A 36 9.51 10.80 9.37
C LEU A 36 8.30 9.88 9.21
N LYS A 37 7.96 9.08 10.25
CA LYS A 37 6.77 8.23 10.26
C LYS A 37 5.48 9.06 10.20
N GLU A 38 5.39 10.13 10.97
CA GLU A 38 4.24 11.05 10.94
C GLU A 38 4.09 11.69 9.55
N ARG A 39 5.18 12.20 8.97
CA ARG A 39 5.19 12.79 7.62
C ARG A 39 4.74 11.80 6.53
N ILE A 40 5.26 10.56 6.58
CA ILE A 40 4.86 9.49 5.65
C ILE A 40 3.36 9.21 5.78
N ARG A 41 2.83 9.23 7.01
CA ARG A 41 1.40 9.01 7.28
C ARG A 41 0.54 10.11 6.67
N ASP A 42 0.93 11.37 6.86
CA ASP A 42 0.19 12.51 6.33
C ASP A 42 0.15 12.49 4.80
N LEU A 43 1.28 12.21 4.15
CA LEU A 43 1.35 12.07 2.69
C LEU A 43 0.51 10.89 2.19
N ALA A 44 0.52 9.77 2.90
CA ALA A 44 -0.31 8.62 2.55
C ALA A 44 -1.81 8.91 2.68
N TYR A 45 -2.22 9.71 3.69
CA TYR A 45 -3.61 10.14 3.85
C TYR A 45 -4.02 11.14 2.78
N LYS A 46 -3.16 12.11 2.44
CA LYS A 46 -3.39 13.10 1.38
C LYS A 46 -3.47 12.44 0.00
N HIS A 47 -2.63 11.43 -0.25
CA HIS A 47 -2.54 10.73 -1.52
C HIS A 47 -2.86 9.24 -1.36
N LYS A 48 -4.14 8.89 -1.19
CA LYS A 48 -4.61 7.50 -0.95
C LYS A 48 -4.16 6.44 -1.96
N ARG A 49 -3.79 6.84 -3.19
CA ARG A 49 -3.29 5.96 -4.26
C ARG A 49 -1.77 5.91 -4.34
N ALA A 50 -1.06 6.74 -3.57
CA ALA A 50 0.37 6.82 -3.63
C ALA A 50 1.03 5.59 -2.98
N GLY A 51 1.91 4.95 -3.74
CA GLY A 51 2.82 3.94 -3.20
C GLY A 51 4.03 4.57 -2.52
N TYR A 52 4.87 3.74 -1.87
CA TYR A 52 6.06 4.21 -1.16
C TYR A 52 7.06 4.98 -2.06
N ARG A 53 7.16 4.65 -3.36
CA ARG A 53 8.01 5.38 -4.32
C ARG A 53 7.52 6.81 -4.55
N GLN A 54 6.22 7.00 -4.74
CA GLN A 54 5.65 8.33 -4.91
C GLN A 54 5.76 9.15 -3.62
N ILE A 55 5.59 8.52 -2.46
CA ILE A 55 5.83 9.17 -1.17
C ILE A 55 7.31 9.56 -1.02
N HIS A 56 8.24 8.71 -1.45
CA HIS A 56 9.66 9.06 -1.49
C HIS A 56 9.92 10.26 -2.38
N ASP A 57 9.33 10.34 -3.57
CA ASP A 57 9.48 11.49 -4.47
C ASP A 57 8.94 12.79 -3.86
N PHE A 58 7.85 12.73 -3.08
CA PHE A 58 7.33 13.88 -2.34
C PHE A 58 8.30 14.33 -1.25
N ILE A 59 8.79 13.40 -0.43
CA ILE A 59 9.72 13.70 0.67
C ILE A 59 11.07 14.18 0.13
N ARG A 60 11.52 13.65 -1.01
CA ARG A 60 12.80 13.99 -1.64
C ARG A 60 12.93 15.48 -1.99
N LYS A 61 11.80 16.19 -2.15
CA LYS A 61 11.79 17.64 -2.41
C LYS A 61 12.16 18.45 -1.16
N GLU A 62 11.94 17.90 0.03
CA GLU A 62 12.21 18.56 1.32
C GLU A 62 13.51 18.03 1.94
N GLU A 63 13.71 16.71 1.94
CA GLU A 63 14.85 16.05 2.59
C GLU A 63 15.40 14.90 1.73
N ARG A 64 16.73 14.75 1.68
CA ARG A 64 17.39 13.61 1.03
C ARG A 64 17.31 12.36 1.90
N VAL A 65 16.18 11.65 1.81
CA VAL A 65 15.99 10.34 2.47
C VAL A 65 16.16 9.20 1.46
N ASN A 66 16.82 8.12 1.87
CA ASN A 66 16.95 6.91 1.05
C ASN A 66 15.58 6.21 0.89
N HIS A 67 15.23 5.85 -0.34
CA HIS A 67 13.99 5.11 -0.67
C HIS A 67 13.84 3.80 0.13
N LYS A 68 14.94 3.12 0.48
CA LYS A 68 14.91 1.90 1.31
C LYS A 68 14.40 2.17 2.72
N ARG A 69 14.79 3.30 3.33
CA ARG A 69 14.34 3.70 4.67
C ARG A 69 12.85 4.00 4.66
N ILE A 70 12.36 4.72 3.65
CA ILE A 70 10.93 5.01 3.47
C ILE A 70 10.15 3.72 3.26
N TYR A 71 10.64 2.81 2.41
CA TYR A 71 9.98 1.53 2.20
C TYR A 71 9.82 0.77 3.53
N ARG A 72 10.88 0.64 4.33
CA ARG A 72 10.82 -0.03 5.64
C ARG A 72 9.75 0.58 6.54
N LEU A 73 9.78 1.90 6.72
CA LEU A 73 8.83 2.63 7.57
C LEU A 73 7.40 2.55 7.04
N TYR A 74 7.21 2.61 5.73
CA TYR A 74 5.89 2.47 5.10
C TYR A 74 5.27 1.09 5.33
N VAL A 75 6.10 0.03 5.32
CA VAL A 75 5.66 -1.32 5.65
C VAL A 75 5.36 -1.46 7.14
N GLU A 76 6.22 -0.96 8.03
CA GLU A 76 5.99 -0.94 9.49
C GLU A 76 4.69 -0.22 9.87
N LEU A 77 4.38 0.89 9.20
CA LEU A 77 3.15 1.67 9.43
C LEU A 77 1.89 1.01 8.84
N GLY A 78 2.02 -0.12 8.14
CA GLY A 78 0.89 -0.83 7.55
C GLY A 78 0.21 -0.06 6.40
N LEU A 79 0.92 0.87 5.77
CA LEU A 79 0.36 1.76 4.75
C LEU A 79 0.23 1.12 3.37
N LYS A 80 0.57 -0.16 3.22
CA LYS A 80 0.44 -0.90 1.95
C LYS A 80 -1.01 -0.81 1.44
N TYR A 81 -1.17 -0.08 0.35
CA TYR A 81 -2.44 -0.02 -0.36
C TYR A 81 -2.86 -1.41 -0.83
N ARG A 82 -4.06 -1.84 -0.44
CA ARG A 82 -4.65 -3.10 -0.89
C ARG A 82 -5.32 -2.85 -2.24
N ILE A 83 -4.61 -3.16 -3.33
CA ILE A 83 -5.19 -3.10 -4.69
C ILE A 83 -6.34 -4.12 -4.74
N LYS A 84 -7.57 -3.64 -4.89
CA LYS A 84 -8.70 -4.52 -5.21
C LYS A 84 -8.42 -5.12 -6.59
N GLN A 85 -8.19 -6.43 -6.63
CA GLN A 85 -8.04 -7.15 -7.89
C GLN A 85 -9.29 -6.91 -8.73
N ARG A 86 -9.10 -6.45 -9.97
CA ARG A 86 -10.21 -6.28 -10.91
C ARG A 86 -10.84 -7.64 -11.10
N ARG A 87 -12.15 -7.75 -10.87
CA ARG A 87 -12.91 -9.00 -11.02
C ARG A 87 -12.67 -9.50 -12.46
N LYS A 88 -11.89 -10.58 -12.61
CA LYS A 88 -11.70 -11.21 -13.91
C LYS A 88 -13.07 -11.70 -14.35
N ARG A 89 -13.56 -11.23 -15.51
CA ARG A 89 -14.73 -11.84 -16.12
C ARG A 89 -14.31 -13.24 -16.53
N LEU A 90 -15.12 -14.25 -16.19
CA LEU A 90 -14.90 -15.60 -16.69
C LEU A 90 -14.84 -15.48 -18.23
N PRO A 91 -13.82 -16.06 -18.89
CA PRO A 91 -13.87 -16.17 -20.33
C PRO A 91 -15.16 -16.93 -20.67
N LEU A 92 -16.00 -16.37 -21.53
CA LEU A 92 -17.08 -17.16 -22.09
C LEU A 92 -16.45 -18.39 -22.78
N PRO A 93 -17.08 -19.58 -22.71
CA PRO A 93 -16.61 -20.73 -23.46
C PRO A 93 -16.40 -20.31 -24.91
N THR A 94 -15.18 -20.51 -25.41
CA THR A 94 -14.83 -20.16 -26.78
C THR A 94 -15.49 -21.21 -27.66
N VAL A 95 -16.69 -20.90 -28.16
CA VAL A 95 -17.36 -21.75 -29.14
C VAL A 95 -16.49 -21.75 -30.41
N PRO A 96 -16.10 -22.92 -30.95
CA PRO A 96 -15.33 -22.95 -32.19
C PRO A 96 -16.11 -22.22 -33.28
N LYS A 97 -15.44 -21.27 -33.95
CA LYS A 97 -16.06 -20.52 -35.06
C LYS A 97 -16.32 -21.49 -36.21
N LEU A 98 -17.59 -21.66 -36.58
CA LEU A 98 -17.96 -22.40 -37.79
C LEU A 98 -17.40 -21.67 -39.02
N LEU A 99 -16.70 -22.41 -39.89
CA LEU A 99 -16.22 -21.93 -41.18
C LEU A 99 -17.35 -22.06 -42.21
N PRO A 100 -17.62 -21.05 -43.05
CA PRO A 100 -18.57 -21.18 -44.16
C PRO A 100 -18.00 -22.14 -45.22
N GLY A 101 -18.87 -22.98 -45.79
CA GLY A 101 -18.53 -23.94 -46.85
C GLY A 101 -18.64 -23.35 -48.25
N ALA A 102 -19.43 -22.29 -48.42
CA ALA A 102 -19.59 -21.59 -49.70
C ALA A 102 -19.61 -20.06 -49.51
N PHE A 103 -19.41 -19.35 -50.62
CA PHE A 103 -19.49 -17.89 -50.66
C PHE A 103 -20.93 -17.42 -50.36
N GLY A 104 -21.08 -16.37 -49.55
CA GLY A 104 -22.38 -15.78 -49.21
C GLY A 104 -23.17 -16.46 -48.08
N GLU A 105 -22.69 -17.59 -47.53
CA GLU A 105 -23.35 -18.29 -46.41
C GLU A 105 -23.26 -17.53 -45.07
N ARG A 106 -22.26 -16.65 -44.93
CA ARG A 106 -22.03 -15.90 -43.69
C ARG A 106 -21.73 -14.45 -43.97
N TRP A 107 -22.50 -13.59 -43.31
CA TRP A 107 -22.28 -12.15 -43.27
C TRP A 107 -21.82 -11.77 -41.86
N SER A 108 -20.66 -11.14 -41.76
CA SER A 108 -20.19 -10.51 -40.53
C SER A 108 -20.49 -9.02 -40.60
N MET A 109 -21.21 -8.49 -39.61
CA MET A 109 -21.29 -7.06 -39.38
C MET A 109 -20.03 -6.60 -38.66
N ASP A 110 -19.27 -5.72 -39.28
CA ASP A 110 -18.13 -5.05 -38.66
C ASP A 110 -18.62 -3.78 -37.98
N PHE A 111 -18.41 -3.68 -36.67
CA PHE A 111 -18.76 -2.48 -35.91
C PHE A 111 -17.57 -1.53 -35.88
N MET A 112 -17.80 -0.26 -36.23
CA MET A 112 -16.82 0.80 -35.98
C MET A 112 -17.01 1.35 -34.55
N SER A 113 -15.90 1.68 -33.88
CA SER A 113 -15.94 2.28 -32.55
C SER A 113 -15.13 3.56 -32.51
N ASP A 114 -15.69 4.60 -31.91
CA ASP A 114 -15.02 5.90 -31.73
C ASP A 114 -15.39 6.53 -30.37
N SER A 115 -14.77 7.67 -30.05
CA SER A 115 -15.02 8.45 -28.84
C SER A 115 -15.32 9.91 -29.17
N LEU A 116 -16.36 10.44 -28.52
CA LEU A 116 -16.68 11.86 -28.53
C LEU A 116 -15.64 12.67 -27.77
N TYR A 117 -15.58 13.98 -28.01
CA TYR A 117 -14.73 14.92 -27.27
C TYR A 117 -14.92 14.85 -25.74
N SER A 118 -16.12 14.48 -25.27
CA SER A 118 -16.43 14.26 -23.85
C SER A 118 -15.86 12.95 -23.26
N GLY A 119 -15.14 12.14 -24.06
CA GLY A 119 -14.58 10.85 -23.67
C GLY A 119 -15.58 9.69 -23.69
N ARG A 120 -16.85 9.94 -24.04
CA ARG A 120 -17.86 8.89 -24.17
C ARG A 120 -17.63 8.08 -25.44
N ARG A 121 -17.44 6.77 -25.28
CA ARG A 121 -17.28 5.82 -26.40
C ARG A 121 -18.64 5.40 -26.96
N PHE A 122 -18.71 5.28 -28.27
CA PHE A 122 -19.89 4.76 -28.97
C PHE A 122 -19.47 3.76 -30.06
N ARG A 123 -20.44 2.96 -30.50
CA ARG A 123 -20.28 1.99 -31.59
C ARG A 123 -21.37 2.23 -32.61
N ILE A 124 -21.00 2.17 -33.88
CA ILE A 124 -21.90 2.30 -35.02
C ILE A 124 -21.92 0.96 -35.77
N LEU A 125 -23.07 0.67 -36.36
CA LEU A 125 -23.35 -0.45 -37.25
C LEU A 125 -23.26 -0.01 -38.71
#